data_AF-A0A943TPR4-F1
#
_entry.id   AF-A0A943TPR4-F1
#
_cell.length_a   1.000
_cell.length_b   1.000
_cell.length_c   1.000
_cell.angle_alpha   90.00
_cell.angle_beta   90.00
_cell.angle_gamma   90.00
#
_symmetry.space_group_name_H-M   'P 1'
#
loop_
_entity.id
_entity.type
_entity.pdbx_description
1 polymer ?
#
loop_
_entity_poly.entity_id
_entity_poly.type
_entity_poly.pdbx_seq_one_letter_code
_entity_poly.pdbx_strand_id
1 'polypeptide(L)'
;MSYEHSLAHTKWDCKYHIVFAPKYRRKVFYGQKRYEIGQILRELCKWKGVTVLSAEACPDHIHMMLEIPPKYSISGFMGFLKGKSSLMIYEKWGNMKYKYKNRQFWCRGYYVSTVGKQEKVIERYIENQLKEDAMSEELTLNFEDPFTGSKK
;
A
#
# COMPACT_ATOMS: atom_id res chain seq x y z
N MET A 1 -0.28 -4.99 -27.32
CA MET A 1 -0.03 -3.52 -27.28
C MET A 1 1.28 -3.31 -26.55
N SER A 2 2.18 -2.48 -27.07
CA SER A 2 3.49 -2.22 -26.45
C SER A 2 3.31 -1.43 -25.15
N TYR A 3 3.72 -2.02 -24.03
CA TYR A 3 3.61 -1.48 -22.66
C TYR A 3 4.71 -0.46 -22.32
N GLU A 4 5.17 0.32 -23.30
CA GLU A 4 6.32 1.22 -23.13
C GLU A 4 5.93 2.67 -23.42
N HIS A 5 6.30 3.57 -22.51
CA HIS A 5 6.19 5.01 -22.73
C HIS A 5 7.37 5.51 -23.55
N SER A 6 7.11 6.39 -24.52
CA SER A 6 8.14 6.98 -25.36
C SER A 6 8.06 8.52 -25.34
N LEU A 7 9.20 9.15 -25.03
CA LEU A 7 9.47 10.57 -25.20
C LEU A 7 10.50 10.74 -26.33
N ALA A 8 10.83 11.99 -26.69
CA ALA A 8 11.78 12.31 -27.77
C ALA A 8 13.14 11.59 -27.67
N HIS A 9 13.65 11.39 -26.43
CA HIS A 9 14.96 10.78 -26.18
C HIS A 9 14.93 9.72 -25.07
N THR A 10 13.76 9.21 -24.70
CA THR A 10 13.66 8.26 -23.58
C THR A 10 12.51 7.30 -23.79
N LYS A 11 12.77 6.01 -23.65
CA LYS A 11 11.75 4.97 -23.54
C LYS A 11 11.83 4.34 -22.16
N TRP A 12 10.68 4.07 -21.55
CA TRP A 12 10.65 3.54 -20.20
C TRP A 12 9.38 2.72 -19.92
N ASP A 13 9.54 1.72 -19.07
CA ASP A 13 8.48 0.95 -18.41
C ASP A 13 8.97 0.73 -16.96
N CYS A 14 8.48 1.57 -16.04
CA CYS A 14 8.97 1.63 -14.66
C CYS A 14 7.82 1.32 -13.70
N LYS A 15 7.56 0.02 -13.51
CA LYS A 15 6.49 -0.48 -12.64
C LYS A 15 7.04 -0.96 -11.30
N TYR A 16 6.31 -0.62 -10.25
CA TYR A 16 6.67 -0.92 -8.88
C TYR A 16 5.47 -1.44 -8.10
N HIS A 17 5.69 -2.53 -7.37
CA HIS A 17 4.79 -2.98 -6.32
C HIS A 17 5.24 -2.36 -5.00
N ILE A 18 4.37 -1.59 -4.38
CA ILE A 18 4.64 -0.84 -3.16
C ILE A 18 3.63 -1.22 -2.09
N VAL A 19 4.12 -1.48 -0.88
CA VAL A 19 3.28 -1.78 0.29
C VAL A 19 3.65 -0.87 1.45
N PHE A 20 2.64 -0.29 2.09
CA PHE A 20 2.82 0.50 3.31
C PHE A 20 1.58 0.46 4.20
N ALA A 21 1.80 0.67 5.50
CA ALA A 21 0.77 0.50 6.52
C ALA A 21 0.55 1.76 7.37
N PRO A 22 -0.69 2.00 7.86
CA PRO A 22 -0.97 2.98 8.90
C PRO A 22 -0.21 2.64 10.20
N LYS A 23 0.21 3.68 10.92
CA LYS A 23 1.04 3.50 12.12
C LYS A 23 0.20 3.23 13.37
N TYR A 24 0.51 2.12 14.05
CA TYR A 24 -0.02 1.72 15.36
C TYR A 24 -1.56 1.77 15.45
N ARG A 25 -2.09 2.50 16.45
CA ARG A 25 -3.52 2.66 16.79
C ARG A 25 -4.37 3.29 15.68
N ARG A 26 -3.78 3.63 14.53
CA ARG A 26 -4.49 4.17 13.36
C ARG A 26 -5.08 3.08 12.46
N LYS A 27 -4.74 1.81 12.66
CA LYS A 27 -5.32 0.66 11.93
C LYS A 27 -6.85 0.66 11.99
N VAL A 28 -7.45 0.87 13.17
CA VAL A 28 -8.92 0.91 13.33
C VAL A 28 -9.57 2.02 12.51
N PHE A 29 -9.00 3.22 12.57
CA PHE A 29 -9.50 4.36 11.79
C PHE A 29 -9.31 4.13 10.29
N TYR A 30 -8.13 3.61 9.90
CA TYR A 30 -7.85 3.25 8.53
C TYR A 30 -8.87 2.23 8.02
N GLY A 31 -9.16 1.16 8.76
CA GLY A 31 -10.18 0.17 8.37
C GLY A 31 -11.55 0.79 8.08
N GLN A 32 -11.98 1.78 8.88
CA GLN A 32 -13.24 2.50 8.67
C GLN A 32 -13.23 3.44 7.46
N LYS A 33 -12.07 4.00 7.10
CA LYS A 33 -11.91 5.07 6.10
C LYS A 33 -11.05 4.68 4.90
N ARG A 34 -10.69 3.41 4.75
CA ARG A 34 -9.70 2.93 3.78
C ARG A 34 -10.03 3.29 2.33
N TYR A 35 -11.30 3.26 1.95
CA TYR A 35 -11.73 3.64 0.60
C TYR A 35 -11.54 5.14 0.34
N GLU A 36 -11.94 6.01 1.28
CA GLU A 36 -11.74 7.46 1.17
C GLU A 36 -10.24 7.82 1.18
N ILE A 37 -9.44 7.12 1.98
CA ILE A 37 -7.98 7.26 2.00
C ILE A 37 -7.38 6.81 0.66
N GLY A 38 -7.88 5.71 0.09
CA GLY A 38 -7.50 5.24 -1.23
C GLY A 38 -7.79 6.27 -2.34
N GLN A 39 -8.89 7.01 -2.25
CA GLN A 39 -9.20 8.11 -3.18
C GLN A 39 -8.17 9.24 -3.08
N ILE A 40 -7.80 9.65 -1.86
CA ILE A 40 -6.73 10.66 -1.63
C ILE A 40 -5.41 10.20 -2.27
N LEU A 41 -5.04 8.93 -2.09
CA LEU A 41 -3.80 8.40 -2.66
C LEU A 41 -3.83 8.40 -4.20
N ARG A 42 -4.95 8.00 -4.81
CA ARG A 42 -5.12 8.05 -6.27
C ARG A 42 -5.04 9.47 -6.81
N GLU A 43 -5.63 10.44 -6.12
CA GLU A 43 -5.53 11.86 -6.49
C GLU A 43 -4.08 12.36 -6.44
N LEU A 44 -3.35 12.04 -5.37
CA LEU A 44 -1.94 12.42 -5.23
C LEU A 44 -1.03 11.78 -6.29
N CYS A 45 -1.34 10.54 -6.72
CA CYS A 45 -0.64 9.90 -7.84
C CYS A 45 -0.87 10.70 -9.14
N LYS A 46 -2.12 11.12 -9.42
CA LYS A 46 -2.45 11.96 -10.57
C LYS A 46 -1.67 13.29 -10.54
N TRP A 47 -1.56 13.94 -9.39
CA TRP A 47 -0.80 15.20 -9.27
C TRP A 47 0.68 15.05 -9.63
N LYS A 48 1.27 13.86 -9.46
CA LYS A 48 2.66 13.57 -9.85
C LYS A 48 2.78 12.94 -11.23
N GLY A 49 1.68 12.74 -11.95
CA GLY A 49 1.69 12.00 -13.22
C GLY A 49 2.15 10.55 -13.05
N VAL A 50 1.84 9.94 -11.90
CA VAL A 50 2.07 8.51 -11.63
C VAL A 50 0.79 7.75 -11.95
N THR A 51 0.89 6.71 -12.76
CA THR A 51 -0.25 5.88 -13.13
C THR A 51 -0.45 4.80 -12.08
N VAL A 52 -1.69 4.65 -11.60
CA VAL A 52 -2.07 3.55 -10.71
C VAL A 52 -2.63 2.42 -11.57
N LEU A 53 -1.88 1.34 -11.74
CA LEU A 53 -2.28 0.19 -12.54
C LEU A 53 -3.30 -0.66 -11.78
N SER A 54 -2.95 -1.02 -10.54
CA SER A 54 -3.83 -1.70 -9.60
C SER A 54 -3.54 -1.21 -8.19
N ALA A 55 -4.54 -1.20 -7.32
CA ALA A 55 -4.32 -0.88 -5.91
C ALA A 55 -5.44 -1.47 -5.06
N GLU A 56 -5.03 -2.07 -3.94
CA GLU A 56 -5.91 -2.70 -2.98
C GLU A 56 -5.68 -2.15 -1.57
N ALA A 57 -6.78 -1.82 -0.90
CA ALA A 57 -6.79 -1.31 0.45
C ALA A 57 -7.17 -2.43 1.42
N CYS A 58 -6.17 -3.21 1.84
CA CYS A 58 -6.30 -4.26 2.85
C CYS A 58 -6.72 -3.67 4.21
N PRO A 59 -7.18 -4.47 5.18
CA PRO A 59 -7.65 -3.96 6.48
C PRO A 59 -6.59 -3.18 7.27
N ASP A 60 -5.31 -3.53 7.14
CA ASP A 60 -4.25 -2.94 7.96
C ASP A 60 -3.01 -2.47 7.17
N HIS A 61 -3.05 -2.53 5.84
CA HIS A 61 -2.03 -2.03 4.93
C HIS A 61 -2.60 -1.76 3.52
N ILE A 62 -1.81 -1.20 2.61
CA ILE A 62 -2.20 -0.90 1.22
C ILE A 62 -1.18 -1.51 0.27
N HIS A 63 -1.68 -2.20 -0.76
CA HIS A 63 -0.92 -2.64 -1.94
C HIS A 63 -1.17 -1.67 -3.08
N MET A 64 -0.11 -1.16 -3.70
CA MET A 64 -0.21 -0.35 -4.91
C MET A 64 0.77 -0.86 -5.96
N MET A 65 0.24 -1.09 -7.16
CA MET A 65 1.01 -1.33 -8.37
C MET A 65 1.02 -0.02 -9.17
N LEU A 66 2.19 0.62 -9.18
CA LEU A 66 2.37 1.97 -9.71
C LEU A 66 3.35 1.97 -10.86
N GLU A 67 3.05 2.75 -11.88
CA GLU A 67 3.99 3.11 -12.93
C GLU A 67 4.48 4.54 -12.68
N ILE A 68 5.77 4.65 -12.32
CA ILE A 68 6.37 5.90 -11.85
C ILE A 68 7.34 6.42 -12.92
N PRO A 69 7.19 7.68 -13.38
CA PRO A 69 8.13 8.26 -14.34
C PRO A 69 9.57 8.24 -13.83
N PRO A 70 10.57 7.92 -14.69
CA PRO A 70 11.96 7.71 -14.29
C PRO A 70 12.66 8.97 -13.75
N LYS A 71 12.04 10.15 -13.92
CA LYS A 71 12.48 11.41 -13.33
C LYS A 71 12.32 11.46 -11.80
N TYR A 72 11.51 10.57 -11.22
CA TYR A 72 11.30 10.50 -9.78
C TYR A 72 12.09 9.34 -9.18
N SER A 73 12.78 9.61 -8.07
CA SER A 73 13.22 8.53 -7.19
C SER A 73 12.02 7.95 -6.44
N ILE A 74 12.01 6.63 -6.26
CA ILE A 74 10.96 5.92 -5.50
C ILE A 74 10.84 6.51 -4.08
N SER A 75 11.98 6.73 -3.42
CA SER A 75 12.03 7.29 -2.08
C SER A 75 11.46 8.71 -2.01
N GLY A 76 11.76 9.55 -3.01
CA GLY A 76 11.19 10.89 -3.13
C GLY A 76 9.67 10.86 -3.34
N PHE A 77 9.19 9.99 -4.24
CA PHE A 77 7.77 9.82 -4.47
C PHE A 77 7.04 9.31 -3.22
N MET A 78 7.58 8.31 -2.52
CA MET A 78 6.98 7.78 -1.29
C MET A 78 6.99 8.78 -0.14
N GLY A 79 8.03 9.62 -0.04
CA GLY A 79 8.06 10.75 0.90
C GLY A 79 6.92 11.73 0.64
N PHE A 80 6.71 12.10 -0.63
CA PHE A 80 5.60 12.95 -1.04
C PHE A 80 4.24 12.28 -0.76
N LEU A 81 4.03 11.05 -1.25
CA LEU A 81 2.75 10.36 -1.18
C LEU A 81 2.30 10.17 0.27
N LYS A 82 3.17 9.63 1.14
CA LYS A 82 2.85 9.40 2.56
C LYS A 82 2.76 10.70 3.34
N GLY A 83 3.59 11.70 3.03
CA GLY A 83 3.58 13.00 3.71
C GLY A 83 2.31 13.79 3.40
N LYS A 84 2.01 14.01 2.13
CA LYS A 84 0.87 14.82 1.68
C LYS A 84 -0.47 14.14 2.00
N SER A 85 -0.57 12.81 1.83
CA SER A 85 -1.77 12.07 2.24
C SER A 85 -2.01 12.17 3.74
N SER A 86 -0.97 12.06 4.58
CA SER A 86 -1.13 12.25 6.03
C SER A 86 -1.76 13.61 6.32
N LEU A 87 -1.25 14.68 5.70
CA LEU A 87 -1.79 16.04 5.88
C LEU A 87 -3.27 16.13 5.47
N MET A 88 -3.63 15.67 4.28
CA MET A 88 -5.01 15.70 3.78
C MET A 88 -5.97 14.88 4.65
N ILE A 89 -5.51 13.73 5.15
CA ILE A 89 -6.25 12.91 6.11
C ILE A 89 -6.53 13.71 7.40
N TYR A 90 -5.53 14.40 7.96
CA TYR A 90 -5.73 15.23 9.16
C TYR A 90 -6.56 16.49 8.92
N GLU A 91 -6.57 17.03 7.71
CA GLU A 91 -7.41 18.17 7.33
C GLU A 91 -8.87 17.75 7.17
N LYS A 92 -9.12 16.64 6.46
CA LYS A 92 -10.47 16.11 6.23
C LYS A 92 -11.15 15.62 7.51
N TRP A 93 -10.38 15.05 8.44
CA TRP A 93 -10.90 14.51 9.71
C TRP A 93 -10.26 15.22 10.92
N GLY A 94 -10.54 16.51 11.06
CA GLY A 94 -9.93 17.44 12.02
C GLY A 94 -9.83 16.97 13.48
N ASN A 95 -10.77 16.13 13.95
CA ASN A 95 -10.75 15.56 15.31
C ASN A 95 -9.51 14.68 15.59
N MET A 96 -8.84 14.17 14.55
CA MET A 96 -7.61 13.38 14.70
C MET A 96 -6.38 14.20 15.07
N LYS A 97 -6.34 15.51 14.79
CA LYS A 97 -5.18 16.36 15.14
C LYS A 97 -4.90 16.33 16.65
N TYR A 98 -5.95 16.21 17.46
CA TYR A 98 -5.86 16.16 18.92
C TYR A 98 -5.62 14.74 19.46
N LYS A 99 -6.18 13.71 18.80
CA LYS A 99 -6.02 12.30 19.21
C LYS A 99 -4.63 11.72 18.89
N TYR A 100 -3.97 12.21 17.84
CA TYR A 100 -2.67 11.70 17.39
C TYR A 100 -1.63 12.82 17.30
N LYS A 101 -0.86 13.01 18.39
CA LYS A 101 0.29 13.93 18.41
C LYS A 101 1.26 13.56 17.26
N ASN A 102 1.77 14.57 16.55
CA ASN A 102 2.74 14.54 15.44
C ASN A 102 2.25 14.36 13.98
N ARG A 103 0.95 14.39 13.65
CA ARG A 103 0.43 14.41 12.25
C ARG A 103 1.03 13.39 11.25
N GLN A 104 1.71 12.35 11.73
CA GLN A 104 2.21 11.24 10.91
C GLN A 104 1.09 10.24 10.78
N PHE A 105 0.62 9.82 9.61
CA PHE A 105 -0.41 8.76 9.54
C PHE A 105 0.19 7.36 9.37
N TRP A 106 1.19 7.25 8.48
CA TRP A 106 1.82 6.00 8.05
C TRP A 106 3.04 5.61 8.90
N CYS A 107 3.43 4.34 8.82
CA CYS A 107 4.73 3.86 9.30
C CYS A 107 5.88 4.54 8.54
N ARG A 108 7.09 4.61 9.13
CA ARG A 108 8.25 5.24 8.48
C ARG A 108 8.69 4.45 7.24
N GLY A 109 8.81 3.13 7.37
CA GLY A 109 9.16 2.21 6.29
C GLY A 109 8.04 2.02 5.26
N TYR A 110 8.41 1.42 4.13
CA TYR A 110 7.54 0.88 3.09
C TYR A 110 8.32 -0.22 2.38
N TYR A 111 7.62 -1.20 1.82
CA TYR A 111 8.19 -2.20 0.94
C TYR A 111 8.08 -1.70 -0.51
N VAL A 112 9.08 -2.04 -1.33
CA VAL A 112 9.04 -1.80 -2.77
C VAL A 112 9.74 -2.94 -3.50
N SER A 113 9.12 -3.40 -4.58
CA SER A 113 9.71 -4.33 -5.54
C SER A 113 9.49 -3.83 -6.97
N THR A 114 10.49 -3.98 -7.82
CA THR A 114 10.36 -3.73 -9.26
C THR A 114 9.54 -4.84 -9.90
N VAL A 115 8.54 -4.48 -10.68
CA VAL A 115 7.77 -5.44 -11.45
C VAL A 115 8.36 -5.51 -12.84
N GLY A 116 9.10 -6.59 -13.13
CA GLY A 116 9.62 -6.86 -14.47
C GLY A 116 8.51 -7.30 -15.45
N LYS A 117 8.90 -7.96 -16.54
CA LYS A 117 8.00 -8.45 -17.62
C LYS A 117 6.92 -9.47 -17.21
N GLN A 118 6.75 -9.77 -15.91
CA GLN A 118 5.77 -10.71 -15.38
C GLN A 118 4.60 -9.98 -14.68
N GLU A 119 4.06 -8.94 -15.33
CA GLU A 119 2.95 -8.12 -14.84
C GLU A 119 1.71 -8.96 -14.47
N LYS A 120 1.38 -9.98 -15.27
CA LYS A 120 0.25 -10.90 -15.04
C LYS A 120 0.36 -11.75 -13.78
N VAL A 121 1.57 -12.07 -13.33
CA VAL A 121 1.79 -12.87 -12.11
C VAL A 121 1.53 -12.00 -10.89
N ILE A 122 1.93 -10.74 -10.93
CA ILE A 122 1.75 -9.79 -9.83
C ILE A 122 0.32 -9.27 -9.77
N GLU A 123 -0.33 -9.07 -10.92
CA GLU A 123 -1.76 -8.75 -10.98
C GLU A 123 -2.60 -9.86 -10.34
N ARG A 124 -2.34 -11.13 -10.70
CA ARG A 124 -2.98 -12.30 -10.07
C ARG A 124 -2.65 -12.43 -8.58
N TYR A 125 -1.43 -12.09 -8.17
CA TYR A 125 -1.03 -12.10 -6.76
C TYR A 125 -1.83 -11.05 -5.96
N ILE A 126 -1.95 -9.82 -6.47
CA ILE A 126 -2.75 -8.77 -5.83
C ILE A 126 -4.23 -9.20 -5.74
N GLU A 127 -4.82 -9.71 -6.83
CA GLU A 127 -6.22 -10.17 -6.80
C GLU A 127 -6.49 -11.33 -5.83
N ASN A 128 -5.48 -12.18 -5.58
CA ASN A 128 -5.63 -13.33 -4.69
C ASN A 128 -5.06 -13.08 -3.29
N GLN A 129 -4.53 -11.89 -2.98
CA GLN A 129 -3.90 -11.66 -1.68
C GLN A 129 -4.85 -11.84 -0.51
N LEU A 130 -6.10 -11.39 -0.63
CA LEU A 130 -7.10 -11.62 0.42
C LEU A 130 -7.36 -13.10 0.69
N LYS A 131 -7.18 -13.98 -0.32
CA LYS A 131 -7.33 -15.43 -0.14
C LYS A 131 -6.09 -16.03 0.51
N GLU A 132 -4.89 -15.63 0.09
CA GLU A 132 -3.65 -16.10 0.70
C GLU A 132 -3.51 -15.61 2.16
N ASP A 133 -3.88 -14.36 2.45
CA ASP A 133 -3.92 -13.81 3.81
C ASP A 133 -4.94 -14.57 4.69
N ALA A 134 -6.13 -14.90 4.15
CA ALA A 134 -7.13 -15.71 4.86
C ALA A 134 -6.62 -17.14 5.16
N MET A 135 -5.97 -17.79 4.20
CA MET A 135 -5.38 -19.14 4.37
C MET A 135 -4.20 -19.12 5.37
N SER A 136 -3.42 -18.04 5.38
CA SER A 136 -2.32 -17.85 6.34
C SER A 136 -2.83 -17.61 7.76
N GLU A 137 -3.87 -16.78 7.92
CA GLU A 137 -4.55 -16.58 9.21
C GLU A 137 -5.16 -17.90 9.73
N GLU A 138 -5.78 -18.70 8.85
CA GLU A 138 -6.32 -20.03 9.17
C GLU A 138 -5.22 -21.02 9.59
N LEU A 139 -4.03 -20.98 8.98
CA LEU A 139 -2.86 -21.75 9.41
C LEU A 139 -2.33 -21.32 10.79
N THR A 140 -2.40 -20.02 11.13
CA THR A 140 -1.94 -19.52 12.43
C THR A 140 -2.92 -19.78 13.58
N LEU A 141 -4.18 -20.11 13.30
CA LEU A 141 -5.20 -20.40 14.31
C LEU A 141 -5.22 -21.86 14.80
N ASN A 142 -4.42 -22.75 14.20
CA ASN A 142 -4.18 -24.09 14.72
C ASN A 142 -3.12 -24.06 15.84
N PHE A 143 -3.45 -23.43 16.97
CA PHE A 143 -2.76 -23.69 18.23
C PHE A 143 -3.33 -24.98 18.84
N GLU A 144 -2.93 -26.15 18.32
CA GLU A 144 -2.91 -27.33 19.17
C GLU A 144 -1.78 -27.14 20.19
N ASP A 145 -2.16 -26.90 21.45
CA ASP A 145 -1.22 -26.82 22.57
C ASP A 145 -0.51 -28.17 22.75
N PRO A 146 0.81 -28.27 22.48
CA PRO A 146 1.56 -29.52 22.57
C PRO A 146 1.72 -30.03 24.01
N PHE A 147 1.26 -29.30 25.03
CA PHE A 147 1.32 -29.70 26.44
C PHE A 147 0.03 -30.27 27.02
N THR A 148 -1.02 -30.49 26.23
CA THR A 148 -2.18 -31.29 26.67
C THR A 148 -1.91 -32.80 26.60
N GLY A 149 -0.82 -33.22 27.25
CA GLY A 149 -0.52 -34.62 27.52
C GLY A 149 -1.50 -35.19 28.55
N SER A 150 -2.27 -36.18 28.12
CA SER A 150 -3.20 -36.95 28.95
C SER A 150 -2.46 -37.57 30.15
N LYS A 151 -2.90 -37.25 31.37
CA LYS A 151 -2.56 -38.05 32.55
C LYS A 151 -3.26 -39.41 32.43
N LYS A 152 -2.47 -40.47 32.29
CA LYS A 152 -2.83 -41.84 32.71
C LYS A 152 -1.74 -42.36 33.62
#